data_AF-A0A2E5VXV4-F1
#
_entry.id   AF-A0A2E5VXV4-F1
#
_cell.length_a   1.000
_cell.length_b   1.000
_cell.length_c   1.000
_cell.angle_alpha   90.00
_cell.angle_beta   90.00
_cell.angle_gamma   90.00
#
_symmetry.space_group_name_H-M   'P 1'
#
loop_
_entity.id
_entity.type
_entity.pdbx_description
1 polymer ?
#
loop_
_entity_poly.entity_id
_entity_poly.type
_entity_poly.pdbx_seq_one_letter_code
_entity_poly.pdbx_strand_id
1 'polypeptide(L)'
;MLRRVFKEPNLTSLIGATFLAFFQVVNSAGYSDNLAMKVGIINETPEAGEKIVIPSGLSTDFWGKLEIGILDQAIVLFLCYTMVAMWVHKPREGILADVSGSKIVAIKSRGWVRVGIFSLVLGILSTANKNGNFASIFGNISGSGETTVGRFGRHDGSWSFEPSDWGILDFVELFALYSFFVLAIWMGIEVDRAKLNPLPDNRNYIERIWGGIRDAEREQRSDVESGAKKANEAFTSLVKMLSAAASLNVAASSLDEGNVKGAFNKWKNLTHRKGKQNESWKGLSESLDQAGSFTHEEEE
;
A
#
# COMPACT_ATOMS: atom_id res chain seq x y z
N MET A 1 14.03 24.83 -7.78
CA MET A 1 13.19 25.95 -7.32
C MET A 1 11.74 25.55 -7.06
N LEU A 2 11.07 24.82 -7.97
CA LEU A 2 9.64 24.43 -7.83
C LEU A 2 9.29 23.70 -6.52
N ARG A 3 10.17 22.81 -6.00
CA ARG A 3 9.97 22.12 -4.70
C ARG A 3 9.92 23.03 -3.48
N ARG A 4 10.40 24.27 -3.56
CA ARG A 4 10.28 25.27 -2.45
C ARG A 4 8.96 26.04 -2.49
N VAL A 5 8.25 26.00 -3.62
CA VAL A 5 6.99 26.71 -3.87
C VAL A 5 5.79 25.80 -3.62
N PHE A 6 5.90 24.52 -4.00
CA PHE A 6 4.84 23.53 -3.80
C PHE A 6 5.12 22.68 -2.56
N LYS A 7 4.17 22.65 -1.62
CA LYS A 7 4.26 21.83 -0.41
C LYS A 7 4.03 20.36 -0.77
N GLU A 8 4.74 19.45 -0.11
CA GLU A 8 4.53 18.01 -0.27
C GLU A 8 3.10 17.63 0.18
N PRO A 9 2.32 16.91 -0.65
CA PRO A 9 0.97 16.53 -0.29
C PRO A 9 0.99 15.42 0.77
N ASN A 10 0.42 15.69 1.94
CA ASN A 10 0.23 14.70 2.99
C ASN A 10 -0.86 13.67 2.60
N LEU A 11 -0.83 12.48 3.21
CA LEU A 11 -1.82 11.40 2.98
C LEU A 11 -3.28 11.91 3.10
N THR A 12 -3.57 12.74 4.09
CA THR A 12 -4.91 13.34 4.28
C THR A 12 -5.31 14.29 3.15
N SER A 13 -4.36 15.07 2.62
CA SER A 13 -4.60 15.95 1.48
C SER A 13 -4.82 15.18 0.19
N LEU A 14 -4.14 14.04 0.03
CA LEU A 14 -4.32 13.11 -1.10
C LEU A 14 -5.71 12.46 -1.06
N ILE A 15 -6.11 11.92 0.10
CA ILE A 15 -7.45 11.33 0.29
C ILE A 15 -8.53 12.39 0.05
N GLY A 16 -8.35 13.59 0.60
CA GLY A 16 -9.27 14.72 0.38
C GLY A 16 -9.35 15.14 -1.09
N ALA A 17 -8.21 15.20 -1.80
CA ALA A 17 -8.15 15.50 -3.23
C ALA A 17 -8.82 14.40 -4.06
N THR A 18 -8.64 13.12 -3.73
CA THR A 18 -9.33 12.02 -4.41
C THR A 18 -10.84 12.09 -4.22
N PHE A 19 -11.30 12.38 -3.00
CA PHE A 19 -12.72 12.55 -2.72
C PHE A 19 -13.32 13.75 -3.46
N LEU A 20 -12.62 14.90 -3.45
CA LEU A 20 -13.04 16.09 -4.18
C LEU A 20 -13.02 15.89 -5.69
N ALA A 21 -12.05 15.15 -6.23
CA ALA A 21 -12.01 14.79 -7.65
C ALA A 21 -13.19 13.91 -8.04
N PHE A 22 -13.49 12.89 -7.23
CA PHE A 22 -14.66 12.04 -7.44
C PHE A 22 -15.96 12.84 -7.36
N PHE A 23 -16.08 13.70 -6.34
CA PHE A 23 -17.21 14.61 -6.19
C PHE A 23 -17.37 15.54 -7.39
N GLN A 24 -16.28 16.13 -7.90
CA GLN A 24 -16.31 17.01 -9.07
C GLN A 24 -16.72 16.26 -10.34
N VAL A 25 -16.30 15.01 -10.51
CA VAL A 25 -16.73 14.17 -11.65
C VAL A 25 -18.21 13.86 -11.56
N VAL A 26 -18.71 13.50 -10.38
CA VAL A 26 -20.13 13.24 -10.12
C VAL A 26 -20.96 14.51 -10.35
N ASN A 27 -20.48 15.66 -9.87
CA ASN A 27 -21.17 16.95 -10.03
C ASN A 27 -21.15 17.43 -11.49
N SER A 28 -19.98 17.40 -12.15
CA SER A 28 -19.81 17.85 -13.54
C SER A 28 -20.54 16.99 -14.56
N ALA A 29 -20.83 15.72 -14.26
CA ALA A 29 -21.59 14.85 -15.13
C ALA A 29 -23.11 14.87 -14.83
N GLY A 30 -23.58 15.80 -13.97
CA GLY A 30 -25.00 15.93 -13.63
C GLY A 30 -25.56 14.75 -12.83
N TYR A 31 -24.69 13.92 -12.23
CA TYR A 31 -25.14 12.81 -11.38
C TYR A 31 -25.61 13.28 -10.02
N SER A 32 -25.09 14.40 -9.50
CA SER A 32 -25.49 14.98 -8.20
C SER A 32 -26.99 15.27 -8.15
N ASP A 33 -27.53 15.92 -9.18
CA ASP A 33 -28.96 16.24 -9.28
C ASP A 33 -29.82 14.98 -9.43
N ASN A 34 -29.36 14.01 -10.21
CA ASN A 34 -30.03 12.71 -10.36
C ASN A 34 -30.02 11.89 -9.07
N LEU A 35 -28.93 11.95 -8.29
CA LEU A 35 -28.81 11.27 -6.99
C LEU A 35 -29.65 11.99 -5.93
N ALA A 36 -29.69 13.32 -5.96
CA ALA A 36 -30.54 14.13 -5.09
C ALA A 36 -32.03 13.93 -5.39
N MET A 37 -32.43 13.74 -6.65
CA MET A 37 -33.79 13.30 -7.01
C MET A 37 -34.06 11.85 -6.55
N LYS A 38 -33.11 10.92 -6.76
CA LYS A 38 -33.27 9.52 -6.34
C LYS A 38 -33.36 9.33 -4.82
N VAL A 39 -32.76 10.26 -4.07
CA VAL A 39 -32.75 10.30 -2.60
C VAL A 39 -33.86 11.22 -2.05
N GLY A 40 -34.63 11.90 -2.92
CA GLY A 40 -35.80 12.70 -2.53
C GLY A 40 -35.46 14.06 -1.91
N ILE A 41 -34.27 14.60 -2.18
CA ILE A 41 -33.81 15.90 -1.66
C ILE A 41 -34.36 17.07 -2.50
N ILE A 42 -34.69 16.84 -3.77
CA ILE A 42 -35.24 17.83 -4.70
C ILE A 42 -36.36 17.20 -5.53
N ASN A 43 -37.46 17.93 -5.75
CA ASN A 43 -38.68 17.41 -6.37
C ASN A 43 -38.86 17.77 -7.85
N GLU A 44 -38.09 18.74 -8.39
CA GLU A 44 -38.15 19.15 -9.80
C GLU A 44 -36.75 19.44 -10.35
N THR A 45 -36.54 19.10 -11.64
CA THR A 45 -35.31 19.40 -12.38
C THR A 45 -35.29 20.87 -12.83
N PRO A 46 -34.21 21.64 -12.61
CA PRO A 46 -34.07 22.96 -13.19
C PRO A 46 -34.08 22.91 -14.73
N GLU A 47 -34.88 23.75 -15.37
CA GLU A 47 -34.95 23.87 -16.84
C GLU A 47 -33.60 24.30 -17.45
N ALA A 48 -33.32 23.69 -18.61
CA ALA A 48 -32.24 23.92 -19.60
C ALA A 48 -30.99 23.03 -19.47
N GLY A 49 -30.82 22.11 -20.43
CA GLY A 49 -29.59 21.33 -20.61
C GLY A 49 -29.31 21.01 -22.08
N GLU A 50 -28.07 21.21 -22.54
CA GLU A 50 -27.56 20.70 -23.82
C GLU A 50 -27.05 19.26 -23.65
N LYS A 51 -27.25 18.44 -24.68
CA LYS A 51 -27.02 16.99 -24.70
C LYS A 51 -25.53 16.66 -24.83
N ILE A 52 -24.93 15.99 -23.84
CA ILE A 52 -23.64 15.31 -24.04
C ILE A 52 -23.92 13.87 -24.45
N VAL A 53 -23.74 13.57 -25.75
CA VAL A 53 -23.85 12.22 -26.31
C VAL A 53 -22.51 11.50 -26.11
N ILE A 54 -22.48 10.45 -25.29
CA ILE A 54 -21.35 9.52 -25.20
C ILE A 54 -21.51 8.46 -26.30
N PRO A 55 -20.45 8.04 -27.02
CA PRO A 55 -20.60 7.11 -28.14
C PRO A 55 -21.08 5.73 -27.67
N SER A 56 -21.98 5.16 -28.48
CA SER A 56 -22.72 3.90 -28.38
C SER A 56 -22.06 2.77 -27.57
N GLY A 57 -22.67 2.44 -26.43
CA GLY A 57 -22.39 1.24 -25.62
C GLY A 57 -23.11 1.21 -24.27
N LEU A 58 -23.46 2.37 -23.70
CA LEU A 58 -24.29 2.50 -22.51
C LEU A 58 -25.51 3.37 -22.82
N SER A 59 -26.70 2.79 -22.75
CA SER A 59 -27.98 3.43 -23.02
C SER A 59 -28.46 4.28 -21.83
N THR A 60 -27.79 5.39 -21.57
CA THR A 60 -28.26 6.39 -20.60
C THR A 60 -27.98 7.78 -21.17
N ASP A 61 -29.03 8.44 -21.67
CA ASP A 61 -29.00 9.86 -22.04
C ASP A 61 -29.09 10.70 -20.76
N PHE A 62 -28.25 11.74 -20.65
CA PHE A 62 -28.14 12.57 -19.44
C PHE A 62 -28.46 14.04 -19.73
N TRP A 63 -29.08 14.71 -18.76
CA TRP A 63 -29.45 16.13 -18.79
C TRP A 63 -28.96 16.81 -17.51
N GLY A 64 -28.27 17.95 -17.65
CA GLY A 64 -27.84 18.79 -16.52
C GLY A 64 -27.30 20.14 -16.97
N LYS A 65 -27.52 21.18 -16.19
CA LYS A 65 -27.06 22.55 -16.45
C LYS A 65 -25.65 22.74 -15.88
N LEU A 66 -24.61 22.76 -16.73
CA LEU A 66 -23.25 23.08 -16.27
C LEU A 66 -23.10 24.61 -16.14
N GLU A 67 -23.58 25.19 -15.05
CA GLU A 67 -23.04 26.47 -14.58
C GLU A 67 -21.88 26.19 -13.63
N ILE A 68 -20.65 26.48 -14.07
CA ILE A 68 -19.45 26.30 -13.26
C ILE A 68 -19.50 27.33 -12.13
N GLY A 69 -19.79 26.89 -10.91
CA GLY A 69 -19.79 27.75 -9.73
C GLY A 69 -18.38 28.17 -9.32
N ILE A 70 -18.27 29.26 -8.55
CA ILE A 70 -17.00 29.70 -7.95
C ILE A 70 -16.38 28.59 -7.09
N LEU A 71 -17.22 27.76 -6.47
CA LEU A 71 -16.81 26.62 -5.67
C LEU A 71 -16.18 25.50 -6.54
N ASP A 72 -16.76 25.21 -7.71
CA ASP A 72 -16.19 24.25 -8.67
C ASP A 72 -14.80 24.69 -9.16
N GLN A 73 -14.64 26.00 -9.42
CA GLN A 73 -13.35 26.56 -9.81
C GLN A 73 -12.30 26.44 -8.69
N ALA A 74 -12.71 26.65 -7.43
CA ALA A 74 -11.83 26.49 -6.28
C ALA A 74 -11.40 25.02 -6.09
N ILE A 75 -12.32 24.06 -6.26
CA ILE A 75 -12.02 22.63 -6.23
C ILE A 75 -11.04 22.26 -7.35
N VAL A 76 -11.31 22.67 -8.59
CA VAL A 76 -10.44 22.38 -9.74
C VAL A 76 -9.04 22.99 -9.55
N LEU A 77 -8.96 24.21 -9.02
CA LEU A 77 -7.67 24.87 -8.74
C LEU A 77 -6.89 24.14 -7.64
N PHE A 78 -7.58 23.68 -6.59
CA PHE A 78 -6.99 22.83 -5.55
C PHE A 78 -6.49 21.50 -6.13
N LEU A 79 -7.29 20.84 -6.98
CA LEU A 79 -6.90 19.60 -7.64
C LEU A 79 -5.69 19.79 -8.55
N CYS A 80 -5.67 20.84 -9.37
CA CYS A 80 -4.52 21.22 -10.19
C CYS A 80 -3.27 21.50 -9.33
N TYR A 81 -3.43 22.21 -8.21
CA TYR A 81 -2.33 22.42 -7.26
C TYR A 81 -1.80 21.10 -6.71
N THR A 82 -2.68 20.18 -6.30
CA THR A 82 -2.27 18.86 -5.79
C THR A 82 -1.63 17.99 -6.86
N MET A 83 -2.08 18.04 -8.12
CA MET A 83 -1.45 17.35 -9.24
C MET A 83 -0.05 17.88 -9.52
N VAL A 84 0.11 19.22 -9.56
CA VAL A 84 1.42 19.84 -9.74
C VAL A 84 2.34 19.53 -8.56
N ALA A 85 1.82 19.56 -7.32
CA ALA A 85 2.57 19.17 -6.13
C ALA A 85 3.00 17.70 -6.18
N MET A 86 2.12 16.77 -6.56
CA MET A 86 2.44 15.35 -6.78
C MET A 86 3.46 15.14 -7.89
N TRP A 87 3.38 15.90 -8.98
CA TRP A 87 4.31 15.81 -10.11
C TRP A 87 5.70 16.35 -9.73
N VAL A 88 5.75 17.50 -9.05
CA VAL A 88 6.99 18.11 -8.54
C VAL A 88 7.67 17.23 -7.49
N HIS A 89 6.86 16.55 -6.68
CA HIS A 89 7.31 15.64 -5.62
C HIS A 89 7.23 14.16 -6.00
N LYS A 90 7.12 13.82 -7.30
CA LYS A 90 6.93 12.47 -7.89
C LYS A 90 6.94 11.39 -6.81
N PRO A 91 5.80 10.73 -6.49
CA PRO A 91 5.74 9.80 -5.36
C PRO A 91 6.92 8.86 -5.48
N ARG A 92 7.85 8.99 -4.52
CA ARG A 92 8.98 8.09 -4.43
C ARG A 92 8.36 6.69 -4.49
N GLU A 93 8.91 5.79 -5.30
CA GLU A 93 8.50 4.37 -5.36
C GLU A 93 8.61 3.63 -4.00
N GLY A 94 8.83 4.36 -2.90
CA GLY A 94 8.90 3.89 -1.53
C GLY A 94 7.86 4.45 -0.56
N ILE A 95 6.76 5.10 -0.97
CA ILE A 95 5.69 5.43 0.03
C ILE A 95 5.06 4.14 0.62
N LEU A 96 5.20 3.00 -0.06
CA LEU A 96 4.86 1.67 0.47
C LEU A 96 6.07 0.85 0.91
N ALA A 97 7.30 1.33 0.67
CA ALA A 97 8.51 0.65 1.09
C ALA A 97 8.99 1.29 2.40
N ASP A 98 8.90 0.51 3.47
CA ASP A 98 9.58 0.76 4.75
C ASP A 98 8.84 1.60 5.80
N VAL A 99 7.55 1.30 6.02
CA VAL A 99 7.03 1.42 7.40
C VAL A 99 7.62 0.24 8.18
N SER A 100 8.79 0.46 8.81
CA SER A 100 9.37 -0.45 9.80
C SER A 100 8.32 -0.80 10.86
N GLY A 101 7.67 -1.95 10.70
CA GLY A 101 6.54 -2.39 11.52
C GLY A 101 5.28 -2.82 10.75
N SER A 102 5.29 -2.79 9.41
CA SER A 102 4.21 -3.36 8.61
C SER A 102 4.09 -4.86 8.86
N LYS A 103 3.12 -5.24 9.69
CA LYS A 103 2.74 -6.64 9.86
C LYS A 103 2.10 -7.07 8.55
N ILE A 104 2.72 -8.03 7.88
CA ILE A 104 2.23 -8.52 6.60
C ILE A 104 0.96 -9.33 6.91
N VAL A 105 -0.14 -8.92 6.29
CA VAL A 105 -1.42 -9.59 6.44
C VAL A 105 -1.47 -10.69 5.40
N ALA A 106 -1.28 -11.94 5.82
CA ALA A 106 -1.37 -13.11 4.97
C ALA A 106 -2.78 -13.71 5.06
N ILE A 107 -3.32 -14.14 3.92
CA ILE A 107 -4.61 -14.84 3.89
C ILE A 107 -4.37 -16.30 4.25
N LYS A 108 -4.66 -16.66 5.50
CA LYS A 108 -4.55 -18.04 6.01
C LYS A 108 -5.57 -18.97 5.35
N SER A 109 -6.81 -18.48 5.18
CA SER A 109 -7.87 -19.26 4.56
C SER A 109 -8.80 -18.40 3.73
N ARG A 110 -8.75 -18.63 2.41
CA ARG A 110 -9.66 -17.99 1.45
C ARG A 110 -11.13 -18.34 1.73
N GLY A 111 -11.41 -19.53 2.27
CA GLY A 111 -12.77 -19.98 2.61
C GLY A 111 -13.39 -19.16 3.74
N TRP A 112 -12.67 -18.99 4.84
CA TRP A 112 -13.14 -18.19 5.98
C TRP A 112 -13.30 -16.71 5.64
N VAL A 113 -12.41 -16.14 4.81
CA VAL A 113 -12.59 -14.76 4.31
C VAL A 113 -13.86 -14.63 3.47
N ARG A 114 -14.15 -15.58 2.57
CA ARG A 114 -15.38 -15.58 1.77
C ARG A 114 -16.63 -15.69 2.65
N VAL A 115 -16.62 -16.58 3.64
CA VAL A 115 -17.72 -16.75 4.61
C VAL A 115 -17.90 -15.48 5.44
N GLY A 116 -16.82 -14.82 5.86
CA GLY A 116 -16.87 -13.54 6.56
C GLY A 116 -17.52 -12.45 5.69
N ILE A 117 -17.06 -12.26 4.46
CA ILE A 117 -17.66 -11.29 3.52
C ILE A 117 -19.15 -11.58 3.31
N PHE A 118 -19.53 -12.85 3.16
CA PHE A 118 -20.92 -13.24 3.01
C PHE A 118 -21.76 -12.90 4.26
N SER A 119 -21.24 -13.19 5.46
CA SER A 119 -21.87 -12.81 6.73
C SER A 119 -22.03 -11.30 6.89
N LEU A 120 -21.04 -10.52 6.44
CA LEU A 120 -21.09 -9.07 6.46
C LEU A 120 -22.19 -8.53 5.54
N VAL A 121 -22.27 -9.06 4.31
CA VAL A 121 -23.33 -8.70 3.37
C VAL A 121 -24.70 -9.02 3.95
N LEU A 122 -24.88 -10.20 4.54
CA LEU A 122 -26.13 -10.57 5.22
C LEU A 122 -26.46 -9.64 6.40
N GLY A 123 -25.47 -9.28 7.22
CA GLY A 123 -25.65 -8.34 8.33
C GLY A 123 -26.08 -6.94 7.87
N ILE A 124 -25.45 -6.43 6.80
CA ILE A 124 -25.82 -5.14 6.19
C ILE A 124 -27.23 -5.20 5.59
N LEU A 125 -27.56 -6.27 4.86
CA LEU A 125 -28.89 -6.46 4.30
C LEU A 125 -29.97 -6.57 5.39
N SER A 126 -29.70 -7.31 6.48
CA SER A 126 -30.62 -7.42 7.62
C SER A 126 -30.82 -6.05 8.30
N THR A 127 -29.73 -5.28 8.47
CA THR A 127 -29.81 -3.92 9.03
C THR A 127 -30.61 -2.97 8.13
N ALA A 128 -30.36 -3.00 6.82
CA ALA A 128 -31.09 -2.20 5.84
C ALA A 128 -32.59 -2.58 5.79
N ASN A 129 -32.89 -3.88 5.88
CA ASN A 129 -34.26 -4.37 5.94
C ASN A 129 -35.00 -3.87 7.19
N LYS A 130 -34.37 -3.99 8.37
CA LYS A 130 -34.94 -3.58 9.66
C LYS A 130 -35.08 -2.06 9.81
N ASN A 131 -34.22 -1.30 9.12
CA ASN A 131 -34.36 0.16 9.01
C ASN A 131 -35.47 0.61 8.05
N GLY A 132 -36.14 -0.32 7.36
CA GLY A 132 -37.19 0.01 6.39
C GLY A 132 -36.65 0.56 5.06
N ASN A 133 -35.34 0.47 4.80
CA ASN A 133 -34.75 0.95 3.55
C ASN A 133 -35.23 0.12 2.35
N PHE A 134 -35.63 -1.14 2.56
CA PHE A 134 -36.24 -1.95 1.49
C PHE A 134 -37.66 -1.52 1.17
N ALA A 135 -38.41 -1.09 2.18
CA ALA A 135 -39.77 -0.58 1.99
C ALA A 135 -39.74 0.76 1.24
N SER A 136 -38.78 1.64 1.54
CA SER A 136 -38.60 2.90 0.79
C SER A 136 -38.16 2.68 -0.66
N ILE A 137 -37.25 1.73 -0.92
CA ILE A 137 -36.84 1.37 -2.28
C ILE A 137 -38.02 0.76 -3.05
N PHE A 138 -38.80 -0.13 -2.44
CA PHE A 138 -39.94 -0.76 -3.08
C PHE A 138 -41.06 0.25 -3.37
N GLY A 139 -41.40 1.11 -2.40
CA GLY A 139 -42.39 2.17 -2.57
C GLY A 139 -42.03 3.15 -3.69
N ASN A 140 -40.74 3.48 -3.84
CA ASN A 140 -40.23 4.34 -4.92
C ASN A 140 -40.32 3.70 -6.31
N ILE A 141 -40.19 2.37 -6.41
CA ILE A 141 -40.23 1.64 -7.69
C ILE A 141 -41.67 1.30 -8.09
N SER A 142 -42.50 0.92 -7.14
CA SER A 142 -43.88 0.46 -7.38
C SER A 142 -44.92 1.58 -7.31
N GLY A 143 -44.51 2.84 -7.10
CA GLY A 143 -45.41 4.01 -7.06
C GLY A 143 -46.43 3.99 -5.92
N SER A 144 -46.22 3.13 -4.92
CA SER A 144 -47.16 2.80 -3.83
C SER A 144 -46.54 3.21 -2.48
N GLY A 145 -46.05 4.44 -2.41
CA GLY A 145 -45.32 5.00 -1.26
C GLY A 145 -46.11 5.02 0.07
N GLU A 146 -47.42 4.78 0.05
CA GLU A 146 -48.29 4.84 1.23
C GLU A 146 -48.53 3.47 1.91
N THR A 147 -48.28 2.34 1.25
CA THR A 147 -48.66 1.01 1.78
C THR A 147 -47.50 0.13 2.24
N THR A 148 -46.25 0.55 2.01
CA THR A 148 -45.07 -0.25 2.37
C THR A 148 -44.23 0.49 3.40
N VAL A 149 -44.50 0.18 4.68
CA VAL A 149 -43.74 0.72 5.82
C VAL A 149 -43.21 -0.44 6.66
N GLY A 150 -41.93 -0.37 7.03
CA GLY A 150 -41.30 -1.32 7.94
C GLY A 150 -40.47 -2.41 7.26
N ARG A 151 -40.34 -3.57 7.91
CA ARG A 151 -39.41 -4.63 7.46
C ARG A 151 -40.07 -5.53 6.43
N PHE A 152 -39.29 -6.01 5.47
CA PHE A 152 -39.72 -7.07 4.57
C PHE A 152 -39.53 -8.43 5.26
N GLY A 153 -40.58 -9.23 5.32
CA GLY A 153 -40.54 -10.53 5.99
C GLY A 153 -41.62 -11.47 5.50
N ARG A 154 -41.60 -12.69 6.05
CA ARG A 154 -42.70 -13.63 5.88
C ARG A 154 -43.66 -13.46 7.04
N HIS A 155 -44.82 -12.88 6.75
CA HIS A 155 -45.89 -12.62 7.71
C HIS A 155 -47.12 -13.42 7.27
N ASP A 156 -47.66 -14.24 8.17
CA ASP A 156 -48.82 -15.11 7.94
C ASP A 156 -48.76 -15.92 6.63
N GLY A 157 -47.57 -16.45 6.30
CA GLY A 157 -47.36 -17.30 5.13
C GLY A 157 -47.18 -16.56 3.80
N SER A 158 -47.34 -15.25 3.78
CA SER A 158 -47.12 -14.38 2.62
C SER A 158 -45.86 -13.50 2.78
N TRP A 159 -45.28 -13.05 1.68
CA TRP A 159 -44.16 -12.11 1.69
C TRP A 159 -44.72 -10.69 1.60
N SER A 160 -44.59 -9.91 2.68
CA SER A 160 -45.14 -8.56 2.78
C SER A 160 -44.27 -7.65 3.65
N PHE A 161 -44.51 -6.34 3.54
CA PHE A 161 -43.92 -5.33 4.43
C PHE A 161 -44.87 -5.09 5.60
N GLU A 162 -44.32 -5.12 6.82
CA GLU A 162 -45.07 -4.76 8.03
C GLU A 162 -44.30 -3.75 8.89
N PRO A 163 -45.01 -2.79 9.53
CA PRO A 163 -44.41 -1.91 10.53
C PRO A 163 -43.80 -2.76 11.64
N SER A 164 -42.50 -2.61 11.84
CA SER A 164 -41.78 -3.33 12.89
C SER A 164 -40.96 -2.36 13.69
N ASP A 165 -41.20 -2.35 14.98
CA ASP A 165 -40.28 -1.76 15.95
C ASP A 165 -39.09 -2.70 16.17
N TRP A 166 -38.00 -2.12 16.64
CA TRP A 166 -36.79 -2.86 16.98
C TRP A 166 -37.03 -3.74 18.21
N GLY A 167 -37.08 -5.05 18.01
CA GLY A 167 -37.12 -6.01 19.10
C GLY A 167 -35.73 -6.31 19.67
N ILE A 168 -35.67 -6.76 20.92
CA ILE A 168 -34.41 -7.25 21.53
C ILE A 168 -33.79 -8.38 20.69
N LEU A 169 -34.63 -9.25 20.13
CA LEU A 169 -34.21 -10.34 19.25
C LEU A 169 -33.54 -9.83 17.97
N ASP A 170 -33.93 -8.65 17.48
CA ASP A 170 -33.33 -8.04 16.30
C ASP A 170 -31.90 -7.58 16.55
N PHE A 171 -31.65 -7.02 17.75
CA PHE A 171 -30.30 -6.67 18.19
C PHE A 171 -29.42 -7.90 18.39
N VAL A 172 -29.98 -8.99 18.95
CA VAL A 172 -29.26 -10.26 19.14
C VAL A 172 -28.87 -10.88 17.81
N GLU A 173 -29.76 -10.88 16.81
CA GLU A 173 -29.48 -11.39 15.47
C GLU A 173 -28.34 -10.60 14.78
N LEU A 174 -28.42 -9.27 14.81
CA LEU A 174 -27.38 -8.42 14.23
C LEU A 174 -26.05 -8.59 14.95
N PHE A 175 -26.08 -8.65 16.28
CA PHE A 175 -24.89 -8.89 17.10
C PHE A 175 -24.24 -10.23 16.73
N ALA A 176 -25.03 -11.29 16.54
CA ALA A 176 -24.53 -12.60 16.13
C ALA A 176 -23.89 -12.56 14.73
N LEU A 177 -24.53 -11.90 13.75
CA LEU A 177 -24.02 -11.78 12.37
C LEU A 177 -22.71 -10.99 12.30
N TYR A 178 -22.62 -9.87 13.01
CA TYR A 178 -21.39 -9.07 13.05
C TYR A 178 -20.28 -9.76 13.85
N SER A 179 -20.61 -10.43 14.96
CA SER A 179 -19.65 -11.23 15.72
C SER A 179 -19.10 -12.39 14.89
N PHE A 180 -19.96 -13.07 14.13
CA PHE A 180 -19.55 -14.15 13.24
C PHE A 180 -18.64 -13.65 12.11
N PHE A 181 -18.91 -12.45 11.56
CA PHE A 181 -17.98 -11.80 10.63
C PHE A 181 -16.60 -11.60 11.24
N VAL A 182 -16.51 -11.03 12.45
CA VAL A 182 -15.23 -10.79 13.13
C VAL A 182 -14.48 -12.11 13.36
N LEU A 183 -15.18 -13.15 13.81
CA LEU A 183 -14.60 -14.48 13.99
C LEU A 183 -14.11 -15.08 12.67
N ALA A 184 -14.89 -14.98 11.59
CA ALA A 184 -14.52 -15.50 10.28
C ALA A 184 -13.28 -14.77 9.70
N ILE A 185 -13.18 -13.45 9.89
CA ILE A 185 -11.99 -12.68 9.51
C ILE A 185 -10.79 -13.07 10.37
N TRP A 186 -10.98 -13.28 11.67
CA TRP A 186 -9.91 -13.70 12.57
C TRP A 186 -9.37 -15.10 12.22
N MET A 187 -10.24 -16.00 11.77
CA MET A 187 -9.86 -17.33 11.28
C MET A 187 -9.29 -17.31 9.85
N GLY A 188 -9.67 -16.33 9.04
CA GLY A 188 -9.26 -16.20 7.64
C GLY A 188 -7.94 -15.45 7.42
N ILE A 189 -7.58 -14.56 8.35
CA ILE A 189 -6.41 -13.68 8.24
C ILE A 189 -5.36 -14.06 9.29
N GLU A 190 -4.14 -14.29 8.82
CA GLU A 190 -2.97 -14.45 9.68
C GLU A 190 -2.10 -13.20 9.58
N VAL A 191 -1.84 -12.59 10.72
CA VAL A 191 -0.96 -11.43 10.81
C VAL A 191 0.46 -11.99 10.95
N ASP A 192 1.13 -12.14 9.82
CA ASP A 192 2.49 -12.66 9.78
C ASP A 192 3.42 -11.63 10.46
N ARG A 193 3.98 -12.05 11.60
CA ARG A 193 4.95 -11.26 12.37
C ARG A 193 6.38 -11.53 11.90
N ALA A 194 6.58 -12.41 10.92
CA ALA A 194 7.88 -12.58 10.31
C ALA A 194 8.22 -11.27 9.58
N LYS A 195 9.18 -10.52 10.11
CA LYS A 195 9.97 -9.61 9.29
C LYS A 195 10.46 -10.45 8.12
N LEU A 196 10.25 -10.03 6.87
CA LEU A 196 11.01 -10.62 5.77
C LEU A 196 12.47 -10.57 6.21
N ASN A 197 13.07 -11.73 6.46
CA ASN A 197 14.52 -11.78 6.42
C ASN A 197 14.85 -11.27 5.02
N PRO A 198 15.68 -10.21 4.90
CA PRO A 198 16.11 -9.79 3.58
C PRO A 198 16.62 -11.03 2.87
N LEU A 199 16.18 -11.24 1.62
CA LEU A 199 16.64 -12.32 0.76
C LEU A 199 18.16 -12.45 0.98
N PRO A 200 18.67 -13.65 1.31
CA PRO A 200 20.09 -13.81 1.61
C PRO A 200 20.87 -13.21 0.44
N ASP A 201 21.64 -12.18 0.73
CA ASP A 201 22.46 -11.50 -0.26
C ASP A 201 23.58 -12.46 -0.66
N ASN A 202 23.31 -13.27 -1.69
CA ASN A 202 24.25 -14.25 -2.26
C ASN A 202 25.39 -13.57 -3.02
N ARG A 203 25.43 -12.24 -3.08
CA ARG A 203 26.53 -11.51 -3.68
C ARG A 203 27.81 -11.73 -2.89
N ASN A 204 28.89 -11.76 -3.63
CA ASN A 204 30.20 -11.88 -3.05
C ASN A 204 30.54 -10.65 -2.17
N TYR A 205 31.41 -10.76 -1.18
CA TYR A 205 31.73 -9.65 -0.26
C TYR A 205 32.18 -8.38 -1.00
N ILE A 206 32.95 -8.53 -2.09
CA ILE A 206 33.36 -7.43 -2.98
C ILE A 206 32.16 -6.83 -3.72
N GLU A 207 31.28 -7.66 -4.28
CA GLU A 207 30.07 -7.21 -4.99
C GLU A 207 29.09 -6.51 -4.05
N ARG A 208 29.02 -6.93 -2.79
CA ARG A 208 28.22 -6.26 -1.77
C ARG A 208 28.74 -4.86 -1.47
N ILE A 209 30.06 -4.68 -1.40
CA ILE A 209 30.68 -3.36 -1.24
C ILE A 209 30.36 -2.48 -2.47
N TRP A 210 30.55 -3.00 -3.68
CA TRP A 210 30.24 -2.26 -4.92
C TRP A 210 28.76 -1.93 -5.06
N GLY A 211 27.87 -2.87 -4.76
CA GLY A 211 26.43 -2.67 -4.70
C GLY A 211 26.07 -1.59 -3.69
N GLY A 212 26.65 -1.62 -2.50
CA GLY A 212 26.46 -0.60 -1.47
C GLY A 212 26.89 0.80 -1.89
N ILE A 213 27.99 0.93 -2.65
CA ILE A 213 28.43 2.22 -3.23
C ILE A 213 27.42 2.72 -4.26
N ARG A 214 26.94 1.84 -5.15
CA ARG A 214 25.96 2.22 -6.18
C ARG A 214 24.61 2.60 -5.57
N ASP A 215 24.19 1.88 -4.53
CA ASP A 215 22.97 2.16 -3.79
C ASP A 215 23.08 3.47 -3.00
N ALA A 216 24.26 3.75 -2.44
CA ALA A 216 24.56 5.03 -1.81
C ALA A 216 24.51 6.19 -2.81
N GLU A 217 25.05 6.03 -4.02
CA GLU A 217 24.98 7.04 -5.08
C GLU A 217 23.52 7.29 -5.51
N ARG A 218 22.72 6.22 -5.64
CA ARG A 218 21.29 6.34 -5.95
C ARG A 218 20.55 7.08 -4.84
N GLU A 219 20.82 6.76 -3.58
CA GLU A 219 20.22 7.40 -2.41
C GLU A 219 20.66 8.86 -2.26
N GLN A 220 21.91 9.18 -2.60
CA GLN A 220 22.43 10.54 -2.53
C GLN A 220 21.67 11.51 -3.45
N ARG A 221 21.04 11.01 -4.54
CA ARG A 221 20.17 11.79 -5.41
C ARG A 221 18.86 12.19 -4.74
N SER A 222 18.41 11.45 -3.73
CA SER A 222 17.18 11.71 -2.96
C SER A 222 17.43 12.34 -1.60
N ASP A 223 18.43 11.87 -0.86
CA ASP A 223 18.82 12.30 0.46
C ASP A 223 20.35 12.20 0.59
N VAL A 224 20.99 13.37 0.63
CA VAL A 224 22.45 13.49 0.66
C VAL A 224 23.04 12.88 1.93
N GLU A 225 22.35 13.00 3.08
CA GLU A 225 22.88 12.53 4.36
C GLU A 225 22.79 11.01 4.48
N SER A 226 21.64 10.44 4.11
CA SER A 226 21.44 8.98 4.05
C SER A 226 22.38 8.32 3.03
N GLY A 227 22.53 8.93 1.84
CA GLY A 227 23.48 8.47 0.83
C GLY A 227 24.94 8.53 1.30
N ALA A 228 25.35 9.63 1.94
CA ALA A 228 26.71 9.77 2.49
C ALA A 228 27.00 8.72 3.59
N LYS A 229 26.02 8.41 4.44
CA LYS A 229 26.17 7.37 5.46
C LYS A 229 26.39 5.99 4.84
N LYS A 230 25.56 5.59 3.87
CA LYS A 230 25.70 4.31 3.15
C LYS A 230 27.05 4.23 2.40
N ALA A 231 27.47 5.33 1.78
CA ALA A 231 28.77 5.40 1.12
C ALA A 231 29.92 5.20 2.13
N ASN A 232 29.87 5.87 3.29
CA ASN A 232 30.88 5.72 4.33
C ASN A 232 30.96 4.28 4.89
N GLU A 233 29.81 3.61 5.05
CA GLU A 233 29.76 2.20 5.48
C GLU A 233 30.42 1.28 4.43
N ALA A 234 30.13 1.50 3.14
CA ALA A 234 30.74 0.74 2.05
C ALA A 234 32.26 1.00 1.94
N PHE A 235 32.69 2.28 2.01
CA PHE A 235 34.12 2.65 2.03
C PHE A 235 34.85 2.06 3.23
N THR A 236 34.24 2.08 4.42
CA THR A 236 34.83 1.46 5.62
C THR A 236 35.03 -0.04 5.43
N SER A 237 34.07 -0.71 4.80
CA SER A 237 34.15 -2.14 4.50
C SER A 237 35.25 -2.45 3.49
N LEU A 238 35.40 -1.61 2.46
CA LEU A 238 36.49 -1.68 1.48
C LEU A 238 37.86 -1.49 2.14
N VAL A 239 38.02 -0.46 2.98
CA VAL A 239 39.28 -0.18 3.67
C VAL A 239 39.67 -1.33 4.60
N LYS A 240 38.71 -1.91 5.34
CA LYS A 240 38.94 -3.09 6.17
C LYS A 240 39.41 -4.30 5.35
N MET A 241 38.82 -4.50 4.18
CA MET A 241 39.21 -5.57 3.26
C MET A 241 40.64 -5.37 2.72
N LEU A 242 40.96 -4.16 2.28
CA LEU A 242 42.31 -3.79 1.83
C LEU A 242 43.35 -3.92 2.95
N SER A 243 42.97 -3.55 4.18
CA SER A 243 43.82 -3.73 5.36
C SER A 243 44.12 -5.21 5.64
N ALA A 244 43.13 -6.10 5.47
CA ALA A 244 43.34 -7.54 5.59
C ALA A 244 44.28 -8.08 4.48
N ALA A 245 44.10 -7.65 3.23
CA ALA A 245 44.99 -8.01 2.12
C ALA A 245 46.43 -7.51 2.33
N ALA A 246 46.60 -6.26 2.76
CA ALA A 246 47.90 -5.70 3.09
C ALA A 246 48.57 -6.44 4.25
N SER A 247 47.80 -6.82 5.27
CA SER A 247 48.32 -7.59 6.40
C SER A 247 48.76 -9.00 5.99
N LEU A 248 48.09 -9.60 5.00
CA LEU A 248 48.52 -10.87 4.39
C LEU A 248 49.84 -10.69 3.63
N ASN A 249 49.95 -9.66 2.78
CA ASN A 249 51.19 -9.37 2.05
C ASN A 249 52.37 -9.13 3.00
N VAL A 250 52.13 -8.42 4.11
CA VAL A 250 53.13 -8.18 5.16
C VAL A 250 53.44 -9.45 5.96
N ALA A 251 52.53 -10.42 6.02
CA ALA A 251 52.82 -11.76 6.56
C ALA A 251 53.69 -12.57 5.59
N ALA A 252 53.39 -12.54 4.28
CA ALA A 252 54.16 -13.21 3.24
C ALA A 252 55.59 -12.66 3.14
N SER A 253 55.75 -11.34 3.09
CA SER A 253 57.08 -10.71 3.08
C SER A 253 57.90 -11.03 4.34
N SER A 254 57.28 -11.07 5.53
CA SER A 254 57.98 -11.52 6.73
C SER A 254 58.39 -13.00 6.69
N LEU A 255 57.66 -13.83 5.94
CA LEU A 255 58.03 -15.23 5.72
C LEU A 255 59.23 -15.33 4.77
N ASP A 256 59.22 -14.54 3.70
CA ASP A 256 60.31 -14.47 2.71
C ASP A 256 61.62 -13.96 3.34
N GLU A 257 61.53 -13.05 4.30
CA GLU A 257 62.66 -12.55 5.11
C GLU A 257 63.16 -13.55 6.17
N GLY A 258 62.54 -14.74 6.27
CA GLY A 258 62.89 -15.77 7.25
C GLY A 258 62.34 -15.54 8.66
N ASN A 259 61.52 -14.50 8.88
CA ASN A 259 60.84 -14.23 10.14
C ASN A 259 59.52 -15.01 10.27
N VAL A 260 59.66 -16.34 10.38
CA VAL A 260 58.53 -17.28 10.47
C VAL A 260 57.58 -16.95 11.63
N LYS A 261 58.10 -16.55 12.79
CA LYS A 261 57.29 -16.21 13.97
C LYS A 261 56.45 -14.95 13.74
N GLY A 262 57.04 -13.93 13.11
CA GLY A 262 56.35 -12.69 12.75
C GLY A 262 55.26 -12.92 11.69
N ALA A 263 55.59 -13.68 10.66
CA ALA A 263 54.64 -14.09 9.61
C ALA A 263 53.45 -14.86 10.20
N PHE A 264 53.74 -15.87 11.04
CA PHE A 264 52.70 -16.70 11.65
C PHE A 264 51.78 -15.92 12.59
N ASN A 265 52.30 -14.97 13.36
CA ASN A 265 51.47 -14.12 14.23
C ASN A 265 50.51 -13.23 13.42
N LYS A 266 50.99 -12.65 12.32
CA LYS A 266 50.16 -11.83 11.42
C LYS A 266 49.10 -12.68 10.72
N TRP A 267 49.50 -13.84 10.22
CA TRP A 267 48.57 -14.82 9.63
C TRP A 267 47.52 -15.29 10.63
N LYS A 268 47.91 -15.62 11.86
CA LYS A 268 46.98 -15.97 12.95
C LYS A 268 46.01 -14.84 13.28
N ASN A 269 46.44 -13.58 13.23
CA ASN A 269 45.53 -12.44 13.45
C ASN A 269 44.48 -12.28 12.32
N LEU A 270 44.76 -12.81 11.13
CA LEU A 270 43.85 -12.86 9.99
C LEU A 270 42.93 -14.07 10.04
N THR A 271 43.42 -15.26 10.39
CA THR A 271 42.66 -16.51 10.23
C THR A 271 41.97 -17.01 11.50
N HIS A 272 42.42 -16.56 12.68
CA HIS A 272 41.88 -17.05 13.94
C HIS A 272 40.54 -16.37 14.27
N ARG A 273 39.58 -17.11 14.86
CA ARG A 273 38.24 -16.59 15.20
C ARG A 273 38.24 -15.32 16.07
N LYS A 274 39.26 -15.16 16.92
CA LYS A 274 39.47 -13.98 17.80
C LYS A 274 40.44 -12.93 17.22
N GLY A 275 40.91 -13.12 15.99
CA GLY A 275 41.80 -12.20 15.31
C GLY A 275 41.08 -10.90 14.95
N LYS A 276 41.76 -9.76 15.04
CA LYS A 276 41.14 -8.44 14.83
C LYS A 276 40.62 -8.25 13.40
N GLN A 277 41.24 -8.92 12.44
CA GLN A 277 40.92 -8.79 11.01
C GLN A 277 40.20 -10.02 10.46
N ASN A 278 39.77 -10.95 11.32
CA ASN A 278 39.21 -12.23 10.90
C ASN A 278 37.93 -12.12 10.07
N GLU A 279 37.00 -11.24 10.45
CA GLU A 279 35.77 -11.05 9.67
C GLU A 279 36.05 -10.48 8.28
N SER A 280 36.96 -9.51 8.19
CA SER A 280 37.36 -8.89 6.91
C SER A 280 38.18 -9.85 6.04
N TRP A 281 39.03 -10.66 6.66
CA TRP A 281 39.78 -11.72 5.99
C TRP A 281 38.85 -12.80 5.44
N LYS A 282 37.88 -13.26 6.24
CA LYS A 282 36.91 -14.28 5.82
C LYS A 282 36.14 -13.83 4.59
N GLY A 283 35.57 -12.61 4.63
CA GLY A 283 34.85 -12.04 3.49
C GLY A 283 35.74 -11.90 2.24
N LEU A 284 36.99 -11.47 2.40
CA LEU A 284 37.96 -11.42 1.29
C LEU A 284 38.27 -12.81 0.74
N SER A 285 38.52 -13.80 1.60
CA SER A 285 38.89 -15.15 1.19
C SER A 285 37.76 -15.87 0.46
N GLU A 286 36.52 -15.72 0.94
CA GLU A 286 35.31 -16.21 0.26
C GLU A 286 35.18 -15.50 -1.11
N SER A 287 35.53 -14.22 -1.18
CA SER A 287 35.52 -13.51 -2.45
C SER A 287 36.54 -13.97 -3.47
N LEU A 288 37.76 -14.24 -3.03
CA LEU A 288 38.82 -14.73 -3.89
C LEU A 288 38.53 -16.16 -4.37
N ASP A 289 37.95 -17.00 -3.51
CA ASP A 289 37.55 -18.37 -3.86
C ASP A 289 36.47 -18.37 -4.95
N GLN A 290 35.44 -17.53 -4.79
CA GLN A 290 34.37 -17.38 -5.78
C GLN A 290 34.85 -16.76 -7.10
N ALA A 291 35.80 -15.81 -7.06
CA ALA A 291 36.39 -15.24 -8.28
C ALA A 291 37.30 -16.25 -9.02
N GLY A 292 37.85 -17.24 -8.31
CA GLY A 292 38.62 -18.35 -8.89
C GLY A 292 37.74 -19.47 -9.44
N SER A 293 36.52 -19.63 -8.93
CA SER A 293 35.50 -20.49 -9.52
C SER A 293 34.79 -19.75 -10.65
N PHE A 294 35.34 -19.80 -11.86
CA PHE A 294 34.54 -19.48 -13.04
C PHE A 294 33.41 -20.50 -13.08
N THR A 295 32.18 -20.06 -12.81
CA THR A 295 31.00 -20.79 -13.24
C THR A 295 31.19 -21.00 -14.73
N HIS A 296 31.30 -22.25 -15.18
CA HIS A 296 31.01 -22.57 -16.57
C HIS A 296 29.65 -21.95 -16.83
N GLU A 297 29.61 -20.87 -17.61
CA GLU A 297 28.37 -20.30 -18.10
C GLU A 297 27.67 -21.46 -18.81
N GLU A 298 26.61 -21.97 -18.20
CA GLU A 298 25.62 -22.77 -18.91
C GLU A 298 25.03 -21.80 -19.95
N GLU A 299 25.59 -21.87 -21.16
CA GLU A 299 24.96 -21.38 -22.37
C GLU A 299 23.61 -22.11 -22.52
N GLU A 300 22.52 -21.49 -22.04
CA GLU A 300 21.14 -21.76 -22.47
C GLU A 300 20.43 -20.47 -22.90
#